data_AF-A0A7M5UTW4-F1
#
_entry.id   AF-A0A7M5UTW4-F1
#
_cell.length_a   1.000
_cell.length_b   1.000
_cell.length_c   1.000
_cell.angle_alpha   90.00
_cell.angle_beta   90.00
_cell.angle_gamma   90.00
#
_symmetry.space_group_name_H-M   'P 1'
#
loop_
_entity.id
_entity.type
_entity.pdbx_description
1 polymer ?
#
loop_
_entity_poly.entity_id
_entity_poly.type
_entity_poly.pdbx_seq_one_letter_code
_entity_poly.pdbx_strand_id
1 'polypeptide(L)'
;MKAFLFHLVLLQLTVLLCYAGEEACTIPVLSVDHAFGEKVTGQYFNFNREHMSCLTPGKQIQFLAYNPRTSTIGEVVVWGGRNGGSVGDSHGRFNYLNVRPAPGQWQRGDTVVPIDCSHENTVKRCSIPIVSVDHKSGKTGQYFNFDRKYIKELSNNGNLTFQAYNLRTGQIGEVIVWGSANGGTTGDSHGRFNSNKVAPMPGQWRKGDRLYPVDQALCL
;
A
#
# COMPACT_ATOMS: atom_id res chain seq x y z
N MET A 1 -10.36 -20.04 -8.38
CA MET A 1 -9.78 -18.72 -8.02
C MET A 1 -10.76 -17.89 -7.17
N LYS A 2 -11.05 -18.30 -5.92
CA LYS A 2 -11.88 -17.52 -4.97
C LYS A 2 -11.26 -17.35 -3.57
N ALA A 3 -10.15 -18.04 -3.28
CA ALA A 3 -9.54 -18.05 -1.95
C ALA A 3 -8.64 -16.82 -1.64
N PHE A 4 -7.97 -16.26 -2.65
CA PHE A 4 -7.02 -15.16 -2.44
C PHE A 4 -7.68 -13.82 -2.08
N LEU A 5 -8.87 -13.54 -2.65
CA LEU A 5 -9.56 -12.26 -2.46
C LEU A 5 -10.18 -12.14 -1.05
N PHE A 6 -10.65 -13.25 -0.48
CA PHE A 6 -11.18 -13.28 0.89
C PHE A 6 -10.08 -13.16 1.96
N HIS A 7 -8.91 -13.74 1.70
CA HIS A 7 -7.81 -13.74 2.67
C HIS A 7 -7.25 -12.34 2.90
N LEU A 8 -7.15 -11.53 1.84
CA LEU A 8 -6.52 -10.21 1.91
C LEU A 8 -7.41 -9.15 2.58
N VAL A 9 -8.72 -9.18 2.34
CA VAL A 9 -9.69 -8.29 3.01
C VAL A 9 -9.77 -8.60 4.52
N LEU A 10 -9.69 -9.88 4.90
CA LEU A 10 -9.65 -10.28 6.30
C LEU A 10 -8.33 -9.87 6.99
N LEU A 11 -7.21 -9.95 6.27
CA LEU A 11 -5.90 -9.51 6.77
C LEU A 11 -5.87 -8.00 7.06
N GLN A 12 -6.44 -7.17 6.18
CA GLN A 12 -6.54 -5.71 6.37
C GLN A 12 -7.40 -5.35 7.59
N LEU A 13 -8.57 -5.98 7.76
CA LEU A 13 -9.41 -5.74 8.93
C LEU A 13 -8.70 -6.14 10.23
N THR A 14 -7.89 -7.21 10.16
CA THR A 14 -7.09 -7.68 11.30
C THR A 14 -6.03 -6.65 11.70
N VAL A 15 -5.35 -6.03 10.73
CA VAL A 15 -4.28 -5.05 10.98
C VAL A 15 -4.83 -3.79 11.62
N LEU A 16 -5.95 -3.24 11.15
CA LEU A 16 -6.57 -2.07 11.76
C LEU A 16 -6.96 -2.31 13.24
N LEU A 17 -7.45 -3.52 13.56
CA LEU A 17 -7.74 -3.92 14.94
C LEU A 17 -6.48 -4.04 15.82
N CYS A 18 -5.29 -4.24 15.23
CA CYS A 18 -4.03 -4.31 15.96
C CYS A 18 -3.55 -2.96 16.49
N TYR A 19 -4.08 -1.85 15.97
CA TYR A 19 -3.73 -0.49 16.38
C TYR A 19 -4.83 0.19 17.18
N ALA A 20 -5.92 -0.52 17.50
CA ALA A 20 -7.03 0.02 18.27
C ALA A 20 -6.56 0.45 19.67
N GLY A 21 -6.37 1.75 19.88
CA GLY A 21 -5.94 2.36 21.14
C GLY A 21 -4.61 3.12 21.12
N GLU A 22 -3.87 3.11 20.00
CA GLU A 22 -2.60 3.85 19.85
C GLU A 22 -2.84 5.26 19.28
N GLU A 23 -2.12 6.28 19.78
CA GLU A 23 -2.24 7.68 19.31
C GLU A 23 -1.77 7.89 17.86
N ALA A 24 -0.98 6.96 17.31
CA ALA A 24 -0.52 6.98 15.93
C ALA A 24 -0.40 5.56 15.37
N CYS A 25 -1.10 5.26 14.27
CA CYS A 25 -0.93 4.00 13.55
C CYS A 25 0.35 4.03 12.71
N THR A 26 1.48 3.91 13.39
CA THR A 26 2.83 3.91 12.84
C THR A 26 3.72 2.97 13.67
N ILE A 27 4.68 2.31 13.03
CA ILE A 27 5.73 1.56 13.73
C ILE A 27 7.07 2.27 13.50
N PRO A 28 7.70 2.84 14.54
CA PRO A 28 9.05 3.39 14.45
C PRO A 28 10.09 2.28 14.25
N VAL A 29 11.03 2.51 13.33
CA VAL A 29 12.20 1.65 13.14
C VAL A 29 13.30 2.07 14.12
N LEU A 30 13.57 1.22 15.10
CA LEU A 30 14.49 1.50 16.21
C LEU A 30 15.92 1.05 15.93
N SER A 31 16.08 -0.08 15.23
CA SER A 31 17.37 -0.59 14.77
C SER A 31 17.23 -1.42 13.49
N VAL A 32 18.36 -1.73 12.85
CA VAL A 32 18.41 -2.42 11.54
C VAL A 32 19.49 -3.51 11.46
N ASP A 33 20.22 -3.73 12.55
CA ASP A 33 21.08 -4.89 12.71
C ASP A 33 20.22 -6.15 12.94
N HIS A 34 20.77 -7.34 12.65
CA HIS A 34 20.03 -8.60 12.72
C HIS A 34 20.96 -9.74 13.14
N ALA A 35 20.40 -10.84 13.66
CA ALA A 35 21.17 -12.01 14.08
C ALA A 35 21.98 -12.67 12.94
N PHE A 36 21.66 -12.35 11.68
CA PHE A 36 22.39 -12.86 10.50
C PHE A 36 23.62 -12.01 10.14
N GLY A 37 23.95 -11.00 10.95
CA GLY A 37 25.16 -10.18 10.81
C GLY A 37 25.04 -9.07 9.76
N GLU A 38 26.17 -8.41 9.50
CA GLU A 38 26.23 -7.15 8.74
C GLU A 38 25.77 -7.25 7.29
N LYS A 39 25.83 -8.44 6.69
CA LYS A 39 25.41 -8.69 5.30
C LYS A 39 23.92 -8.43 5.06
N VAL A 40 23.10 -8.41 6.12
CA VAL A 40 21.67 -8.13 6.05
C VAL A 40 21.28 -6.82 6.74
N THR A 41 22.25 -5.96 7.08
CA THR A 41 21.95 -4.67 7.73
C THR A 41 20.99 -3.86 6.85
N GLY A 42 19.90 -3.38 7.46
CA GLY A 42 18.85 -2.66 6.74
C GLY A 42 17.92 -3.53 5.88
N GLN A 43 18.13 -4.85 5.81
CA GLN A 43 17.12 -5.76 5.24
C GLN A 43 15.96 -5.99 6.23
N TYR A 44 16.30 -6.00 7.51
CA TYR A 44 15.37 -6.13 8.62
C TYR A 44 15.33 -4.84 9.42
N PHE A 45 14.26 -4.65 10.16
CA PHE A 45 14.11 -3.60 11.15
C PHE A 45 13.61 -4.18 12.47
N ASN A 46 13.89 -3.50 13.56
CA ASN A 46 13.35 -3.81 14.89
C ASN A 46 12.48 -2.67 15.42
N PHE A 47 11.51 -3.03 16.25
CA PHE A 47 10.54 -2.10 16.81
C PHE A 47 10.00 -2.62 18.16
N ASN A 48 9.29 -1.76 18.88
CA ASN A 48 8.56 -2.14 20.09
C ASN A 48 7.18 -2.72 19.72
N ARG A 49 6.88 -3.92 20.20
CA ARG A 49 5.64 -4.64 19.94
C ARG A 49 4.40 -3.90 20.42
N GLU A 50 4.53 -2.99 21.39
CA GLU A 50 3.43 -2.18 21.92
C GLU A 50 2.66 -1.43 20.84
N HIS A 51 3.33 -0.99 19.77
CA HIS A 51 2.71 -0.36 18.61
C HIS A 51 1.77 -1.29 17.82
N MET A 52 1.74 -2.59 18.12
CA MET A 52 0.84 -3.56 17.51
C MET A 52 0.29 -4.50 18.59
N SER A 53 -0.78 -4.10 19.28
CA SER A 53 -1.35 -4.83 20.43
C SER A 53 -1.72 -6.30 20.13
N CYS A 54 -2.09 -6.59 18.88
CA CYS A 54 -2.45 -7.95 18.45
C CYS A 54 -1.23 -8.84 18.13
N LEU A 55 -0.03 -8.27 18.04
CA LEU A 55 1.21 -8.99 17.73
C LEU A 55 1.76 -9.54 19.05
N THR A 56 1.84 -10.86 19.17
CA THR A 56 2.37 -11.54 20.36
C THR A 56 3.64 -12.31 20.00
N PRO A 57 4.50 -12.67 20.98
CA PRO A 57 5.64 -13.55 20.73
C PRO A 57 5.21 -14.83 19.98
N GLY A 58 5.97 -15.22 18.96
CA GLY A 58 5.66 -16.37 18.09
C GLY A 58 4.63 -16.11 17.00
N LYS A 59 3.93 -14.97 17.00
CA LYS A 59 3.00 -14.58 15.94
C LYS A 59 3.71 -13.83 14.82
N GLN A 60 3.24 -14.00 13.58
CA GLN A 60 3.61 -13.15 12.45
C GLN A 60 2.37 -12.47 11.86
N ILE A 61 2.56 -11.28 11.31
CA ILE A 61 1.53 -10.52 10.59
C ILE A 61 2.13 -9.98 9.31
N GLN A 62 1.34 -9.99 8.24
CA GLN A 62 1.69 -9.41 6.95
C GLN A 62 0.69 -8.31 6.61
N PHE A 63 1.18 -7.19 6.09
CA PHE A 63 0.33 -6.06 5.71
C PHE A 63 1.06 -5.16 4.70
N LEU A 64 0.31 -4.38 3.92
CA LEU A 64 0.94 -3.35 3.10
C LEU A 64 1.28 -2.14 3.96
N ALA A 65 2.50 -1.63 3.78
CA ALA A 65 2.97 -0.45 4.46
C ALA A 65 3.67 0.51 3.50
N TYR A 66 3.65 1.78 3.90
CA TYR A 66 4.37 2.88 3.30
C TYR A 66 5.58 3.24 4.17
N ASN A 67 6.74 3.39 3.54
CA ASN A 67 7.90 4.03 4.16
C ASN A 67 8.00 5.48 3.63
N PRO A 68 7.77 6.51 4.45
CA PRO A 68 7.81 7.91 4.04
C PRO A 68 9.17 8.38 3.52
N ARG A 69 10.28 7.84 4.06
CA ARG A 69 11.62 8.26 3.64
C ARG A 69 11.90 7.88 2.19
N THR A 70 11.55 6.65 1.81
CA THR A 70 11.85 6.12 0.46
C THR A 70 10.69 6.27 -0.51
N SER A 71 9.57 6.83 -0.06
CA SER A 71 8.34 6.91 -0.85
C SER A 71 7.85 5.55 -1.38
N THR A 72 8.18 4.46 -0.68
CA THR A 72 7.94 3.08 -1.15
C THR A 72 6.74 2.45 -0.46
N ILE A 73 5.86 1.82 -1.25
CA ILE A 73 4.82 0.91 -0.75
C ILE A 73 5.23 -0.53 -1.02
N GLY A 74 5.22 -1.37 0.01
CA GLY A 74 5.51 -2.80 -0.09
C GLY A 74 4.72 -3.60 0.93
N GLU A 75 4.58 -4.89 0.70
CA GLU A 75 4.16 -5.78 1.78
C GLU A 75 5.28 -5.86 2.80
N VAL A 76 4.90 -5.81 4.08
CA VAL A 76 5.78 -5.94 5.22
C VAL A 76 5.32 -7.16 5.99
N VAL A 77 6.29 -7.96 6.43
CA VAL A 77 6.08 -9.02 7.40
C VAL A 77 6.74 -8.61 8.71
N VAL A 78 6.02 -8.77 9.81
CA VAL A 78 6.51 -8.55 11.17
C VAL A 78 6.32 -9.79 12.02
N TRP A 79 7.22 -9.98 12.98
CA TRP A 79 7.20 -11.06 13.97
C TRP A 79 7.29 -10.49 15.38
N GLY A 80 6.48 -11.01 16.29
CA GLY A 80 6.37 -10.50 17.66
C GLY A 80 7.52 -10.88 18.62
N GLY A 81 8.54 -11.59 18.12
CA GLY A 81 9.77 -11.86 18.86
C GLY A 81 10.95 -11.12 18.25
N ARG A 82 11.95 -10.79 19.05
CA ARG A 82 13.23 -10.27 18.57
C ARG A 82 14.04 -11.36 17.88
N ASN A 83 14.77 -11.01 16.82
CA ASN A 83 15.73 -11.91 16.16
C ASN A 83 17.04 -11.17 15.84
N GLY A 84 17.82 -10.90 16.88
CA GLY A 84 18.91 -9.92 16.82
C GLY A 84 18.37 -8.49 16.83
N GLY A 85 19.13 -7.54 16.30
CA GLY A 85 18.82 -6.11 16.42
C GLY A 85 19.24 -5.56 17.77
N SER A 86 19.61 -4.29 17.84
CA SER A 86 20.15 -3.65 19.04
C SER A 86 19.07 -3.06 19.94
N VAL A 87 17.91 -2.67 19.39
CA VAL A 87 16.80 -2.02 20.12
C VAL A 87 15.45 -2.59 19.68
N GLY A 88 14.49 -2.69 20.60
CA GLY A 88 13.15 -3.24 20.34
C GLY A 88 13.02 -4.71 20.68
N ASP A 89 11.78 -5.20 20.73
CA ASP A 89 11.42 -6.56 21.15
C ASP A 89 10.68 -7.36 20.06
N SER A 90 10.56 -6.78 18.86
CA SER A 90 10.00 -7.39 17.65
C SER A 90 10.86 -7.04 16.43
N HIS A 91 10.64 -7.74 15.31
CA HIS A 91 11.35 -7.43 14.06
C HIS A 91 10.45 -7.60 12.84
N GLY A 92 10.88 -7.04 11.72
CA GLY A 92 10.18 -7.14 10.45
C GLY A 92 11.08 -6.85 9.26
N ARG A 93 10.50 -6.94 8.06
CA ARG A 93 11.13 -6.57 6.79
C ARG A 93 10.06 -6.39 5.72
N PHE A 94 10.45 -5.87 4.55
CA PHE A 94 9.61 -6.04 3.36
C PHE A 94 9.40 -7.54 3.06
N ASN A 95 8.34 -7.85 2.34
CA ASN A 95 7.96 -9.17 1.88
C ASN A 95 7.77 -9.15 0.35
N TYR A 96 7.83 -10.33 -0.28
CA TYR A 96 8.02 -10.50 -1.72
C TYR A 96 6.97 -9.85 -2.65
N LEU A 97 5.88 -9.30 -2.12
CA LEU A 97 4.90 -8.56 -2.90
C LEU A 97 5.41 -7.14 -3.20
N ASN A 98 5.77 -6.92 -4.47
CA ASN A 98 6.31 -5.69 -5.08
C ASN A 98 7.72 -5.28 -4.66
N VAL A 99 8.13 -5.54 -3.42
CA VAL A 99 9.46 -5.19 -2.91
C VAL A 99 10.16 -6.45 -2.40
N ARG A 100 11.17 -6.93 -3.14
CA ARG A 100 11.97 -8.07 -2.65
C ARG A 100 12.82 -7.63 -1.46
N PRO A 101 12.96 -8.45 -0.41
CA PRO A 101 13.76 -8.07 0.75
C PRO A 101 15.24 -8.01 0.39
N ALA A 102 15.90 -6.91 0.73
CA ALA A 102 17.31 -6.67 0.41
C ALA A 102 17.97 -5.79 1.48
N PRO A 103 19.30 -5.90 1.68
CA PRO A 103 20.05 -5.00 2.58
C PRO A 103 19.87 -3.53 2.21
N GLY A 104 19.96 -2.65 3.21
CA GLY A 104 19.88 -1.18 3.05
C GLY A 104 18.49 -0.59 2.80
N GLN A 105 17.42 -1.40 2.81
CA GLN A 105 16.05 -0.91 2.61
C GLN A 105 15.55 -0.03 3.77
N TRP A 106 15.85 -0.45 4.99
CA TRP A 106 15.45 0.20 6.23
C TRP A 106 16.62 0.93 6.88
N GLN A 107 16.31 2.04 7.54
CA GLN A 107 17.24 2.80 8.35
C GLN A 107 16.61 3.15 9.69
N ARG A 108 17.44 3.34 10.72
CA ARG A 108 16.97 3.86 12.01
C ARG A 108 16.29 5.22 11.80
N GLY A 109 15.11 5.40 12.38
CA GLY A 109 14.29 6.60 12.19
C GLY A 109 13.28 6.48 11.04
N ASP A 110 13.30 5.40 10.26
CA ASP A 110 12.20 5.08 9.36
C ASP A 110 10.90 4.86 10.14
N THR A 111 9.79 5.04 9.45
CA THR A 111 8.46 4.73 9.98
C THR A 111 7.76 3.79 9.02
N VAL A 112 7.27 2.66 9.54
CA VAL A 112 6.40 1.75 8.81
C VAL A 112 4.98 2.22 9.03
N VAL A 113 4.29 2.65 7.97
CA VAL A 113 2.92 3.14 8.09
C VAL A 113 1.96 2.24 7.31
N PRO A 114 1.11 1.46 7.98
CA PRO A 114 0.08 0.66 7.30
C PRO A 114 -0.76 1.53 6.33
N ILE A 115 -1.14 0.96 5.18
CA ILE A 115 -1.93 1.71 4.18
C ILE A 115 -3.39 1.89 4.61
N ASP A 116 -3.96 0.93 5.35
CA ASP A 116 -5.33 0.94 5.86
C ASP A 116 -5.56 1.97 6.99
N CYS A 117 -4.52 2.29 7.75
CA CYS A 117 -4.55 3.36 8.75
C CYS A 117 -4.56 4.80 8.18
N SER A 118 -4.87 4.98 6.89
CA SER A 118 -4.80 6.28 6.21
C SER A 118 -5.98 7.21 6.49
N HIS A 119 -6.98 6.78 7.25
CA HIS A 119 -8.07 7.67 7.68
C HIS A 119 -7.69 8.57 8.87
N GLU A 120 -6.70 8.18 9.68
CA GLU A 120 -6.32 8.89 10.92
C GLU A 120 -4.90 9.50 10.89
N ASN A 121 -4.06 9.09 9.93
CA ASN A 121 -2.65 9.49 9.92
C ASN A 121 -2.39 10.81 9.16
N THR A 122 -1.61 11.70 9.76
CA THR A 122 -1.09 12.96 9.19
C THR A 122 -0.03 12.77 8.10
N VAL A 123 0.36 11.52 7.81
CA VAL A 123 1.38 11.19 6.81
C VAL A 123 0.80 11.35 5.40
N LYS A 124 1.15 12.47 4.74
CA LYS A 124 0.75 12.76 3.36
C LYS A 124 1.26 11.67 2.41
N ARG A 125 0.36 11.11 1.61
CA ARG A 125 0.64 10.11 0.57
C ARG A 125 -0.08 10.45 -0.73
N CYS A 126 0.57 10.14 -1.84
CA CYS A 126 -0.01 10.13 -3.17
C CYS A 126 -1.21 9.17 -3.18
N SER A 127 -2.38 9.75 -3.41
CA SER A 127 -3.63 9.01 -3.52
C SER A 127 -4.57 9.74 -4.48
N ILE A 128 -5.13 8.98 -5.40
CA ILE A 128 -5.99 9.49 -6.48
C ILE A 128 -7.42 9.09 -6.14
N PRO A 129 -8.31 10.05 -5.81
CA PRO A 129 -9.71 9.77 -5.51
C PRO A 129 -10.45 9.27 -6.75
N ILE A 130 -11.21 8.19 -6.59
CA ILE A 130 -12.13 7.71 -7.63
C ILE A 130 -13.48 8.39 -7.43
N VAL A 131 -13.82 9.28 -8.36
CA VAL A 131 -14.97 10.18 -8.24
C VAL A 131 -16.22 9.64 -8.95
N SER A 132 -16.03 8.79 -9.97
CA SER A 132 -17.10 7.99 -10.59
C SER A 132 -16.57 6.71 -11.25
N VAL A 133 -17.48 5.84 -11.68
CA VAL A 133 -17.14 4.50 -12.24
C VAL A 133 -18.03 4.10 -13.43
N ASP A 134 -18.93 4.98 -13.84
CA ASP A 134 -19.65 4.84 -15.08
C ASP A 134 -18.72 5.14 -16.26
N HIS A 135 -18.96 4.49 -17.40
CA HIS A 135 -18.09 4.53 -18.57
C HIS A 135 -18.92 4.31 -19.83
N LYS A 136 -18.51 4.90 -20.96
CA LYS A 136 -19.26 4.84 -22.24
C LYS A 136 -19.53 3.41 -22.74
N SER A 137 -18.68 2.45 -22.36
CA SER A 137 -18.87 1.03 -22.71
C SER A 137 -20.01 0.33 -21.97
N GLY A 138 -20.66 0.98 -20.99
CA GLY A 138 -21.70 0.37 -20.15
C GLY A 138 -21.19 -0.61 -19.09
N LYS A 139 -19.87 -0.78 -18.95
CA LYS A 139 -19.25 -1.73 -18.00
C LYS A 139 -18.93 -1.05 -16.66
N THR A 140 -19.94 -0.82 -15.83
CA THR A 140 -19.82 -0.12 -14.55
C THR A 140 -18.79 -0.77 -13.62
N GLY A 141 -17.88 0.04 -13.09
CA GLY A 141 -16.85 -0.42 -12.14
C GLY A 141 -15.71 -1.22 -12.77
N GLN A 142 -15.69 -1.45 -14.08
CA GLN A 142 -14.48 -1.92 -14.76
C GLN A 142 -13.47 -0.78 -14.95
N TYR A 143 -14.00 0.42 -15.15
CA TYR A 143 -13.25 1.66 -15.25
C TYR A 143 -13.54 2.53 -14.03
N PHE A 144 -12.65 3.46 -13.76
CA PHE A 144 -12.82 4.52 -12.79
C PHE A 144 -12.49 5.87 -13.44
N ASN A 145 -13.09 6.94 -12.92
CA ASN A 145 -12.80 8.30 -13.32
C ASN A 145 -12.22 9.09 -12.15
N PHE A 146 -11.33 10.03 -12.44
CA PHE A 146 -10.59 10.83 -11.46
C PHE A 146 -10.25 12.22 -12.04
N ASP A 147 -9.79 13.13 -11.19
CA ASP A 147 -9.26 14.42 -11.65
C ASP A 147 -7.78 14.29 -12.03
N ARG A 148 -7.43 14.63 -13.27
CA ARG A 148 -6.08 14.57 -13.85
C ARG A 148 -5.02 15.22 -12.99
N LYS A 149 -5.38 16.30 -12.28
CA LYS A 149 -4.48 17.06 -11.40
C LYS A 149 -3.77 16.22 -10.33
N TYR A 150 -4.30 15.03 -9.99
CA TYR A 150 -3.66 14.13 -9.03
C TYR A 150 -2.48 13.34 -9.62
N ILE A 151 -2.26 13.37 -10.94
CA ILE A 151 -1.16 12.67 -11.62
C ILE A 151 -0.37 13.70 -12.43
N LYS A 152 0.84 14.02 -11.96
CA LYS A 152 1.64 15.15 -12.47
C LYS A 152 1.97 15.06 -13.96
N GLU A 153 2.31 13.87 -14.43
CA GLU A 153 2.77 13.65 -15.81
C GLU A 153 1.64 13.29 -16.78
N LEU A 154 0.40 13.20 -16.30
CA LEU A 154 -0.73 12.83 -17.16
C LEU A 154 -1.22 14.05 -17.93
N SER A 155 -0.81 14.16 -19.19
CA SER A 155 -1.29 15.21 -20.09
C SER A 155 -2.72 14.96 -20.58
N ASN A 156 -3.39 16.02 -21.05
CA ASN A 156 -4.65 15.85 -21.76
C ASN A 156 -4.48 14.93 -22.98
N ASN A 157 -5.38 13.96 -23.14
CA ASN A 157 -5.30 12.88 -24.16
C ASN A 157 -4.05 11.98 -24.08
N GLY A 158 -3.19 12.16 -23.08
CA GLY A 158 -2.07 11.26 -22.79
C GLY A 158 -2.53 9.99 -22.08
N ASN A 159 -1.61 9.05 -21.90
CA ASN A 159 -1.82 7.88 -21.06
C ASN A 159 -0.56 7.54 -20.26
N LEU A 160 -0.75 6.88 -19.13
CA LEU A 160 0.32 6.39 -18.26
C LEU A 160 -0.04 5.01 -17.71
N THR A 161 0.98 4.22 -17.42
CA THR A 161 0.85 2.95 -16.71
C THR A 161 1.69 2.95 -15.45
N PHE A 162 1.14 2.47 -14.34
CA PHE A 162 1.86 2.36 -13.08
C PHE A 162 1.25 1.28 -12.18
N GLN A 163 2.05 0.72 -11.27
CA GLN A 163 1.54 -0.17 -10.23
C GLN A 163 0.76 0.63 -9.20
N ALA A 164 -0.42 0.13 -8.83
CA ALA A 164 -1.25 0.79 -7.84
C ALA A 164 -2.05 -0.20 -7.00
N TYR A 165 -2.49 0.30 -5.85
CA TYR A 165 -3.30 -0.44 -4.89
C TYR A 165 -4.70 0.14 -4.76
N ASN A 166 -5.68 -0.75 -4.72
CA ASN A 166 -7.04 -0.44 -4.27
C ASN A 166 -7.21 -0.98 -2.84
N LEU A 167 -7.34 -0.07 -1.87
CA LEU A 167 -7.52 -0.44 -0.46
C LEU A 167 -8.72 -1.37 -0.26
N ARG A 168 -9.87 -1.02 -0.82
CA ARG A 168 -11.14 -1.73 -0.59
C ARG A 168 -11.07 -3.18 -1.05
N THR A 169 -10.40 -3.45 -2.16
CA THR A 169 -10.32 -4.82 -2.72
C THR A 169 -9.05 -5.55 -2.31
N GLY A 170 -8.07 -4.84 -1.76
CA GLY A 170 -6.71 -5.34 -1.57
C GLY A 170 -5.97 -5.65 -2.87
N GLN A 171 -6.51 -5.29 -4.04
CA GLN A 171 -5.85 -5.64 -5.29
C GLN A 171 -4.67 -4.70 -5.56
N ILE A 172 -3.51 -5.31 -5.85
CA ILE A 172 -2.35 -4.65 -6.42
C ILE A 172 -2.20 -5.12 -7.86
N GLY A 173 -2.16 -4.19 -8.79
CA GLY A 173 -1.87 -4.46 -10.19
C GLY A 173 -1.46 -3.21 -10.93
N GLU A 174 -1.05 -3.39 -12.18
CA GLU A 174 -0.78 -2.26 -13.05
C GLU A 174 -2.09 -1.67 -13.54
N VAL A 175 -2.24 -0.36 -13.36
CA VAL A 175 -3.30 0.40 -13.97
C VAL A 175 -2.79 1.08 -15.22
N ILE A 176 -3.68 1.23 -16.19
CA ILE A 176 -3.54 2.19 -17.27
C ILE A 176 -4.54 3.33 -17.00
N VAL A 177 -4.07 4.56 -17.14
CA VAL A 177 -4.89 5.77 -17.03
C VAL A 177 -4.76 6.60 -18.30
N TRP A 178 -5.82 7.32 -18.63
CA TRP A 178 -5.91 8.23 -19.76
C TRP A 178 -6.33 9.61 -19.26
N GLY A 179 -5.66 10.64 -19.76
CA GLY A 179 -5.85 12.02 -19.34
C GLY A 179 -7.06 12.71 -19.94
N SER A 180 -8.01 11.96 -20.49
CA SER A 180 -9.29 12.48 -20.99
C SER A 180 -10.43 11.62 -20.42
N ALA A 181 -11.61 12.19 -20.26
CA ALA A 181 -12.79 11.42 -19.86
C ALA A 181 -13.31 10.55 -21.04
N ASN A 182 -13.92 9.40 -20.72
CA ASN A 182 -14.55 8.52 -21.72
C ASN A 182 -15.86 7.93 -21.20
N GLY A 183 -16.84 8.82 -21.00
CA GLY A 183 -17.92 8.59 -20.04
C GLY A 183 -17.49 9.06 -18.65
N GLY A 184 -18.24 8.69 -17.62
CA GLY A 184 -18.03 9.22 -16.28
C GLY A 184 -18.92 10.42 -16.02
N THR A 185 -19.66 10.35 -14.93
CA THR A 185 -20.50 11.46 -14.43
C THR A 185 -19.66 12.59 -13.82
N THR A 186 -18.46 12.29 -13.36
CA THR A 186 -17.51 13.25 -12.76
C THR A 186 -16.06 12.81 -13.00
N GLY A 187 -15.13 13.77 -12.97
CA GLY A 187 -13.71 13.59 -13.31
C GLY A 187 -13.40 13.95 -14.77
N ASP A 188 -12.15 14.30 -15.06
CA ASP A 188 -11.68 14.68 -16.41
C ASP A 188 -10.70 13.65 -17.01
N SER A 189 -10.51 12.51 -16.33
CA SER A 189 -9.64 11.40 -16.72
C SER A 189 -10.25 10.06 -16.32
N HIS A 190 -9.81 8.97 -16.96
CA HIS A 190 -10.29 7.61 -16.64
C HIS A 190 -9.16 6.58 -16.60
N GLY A 191 -9.42 5.42 -16.03
CA GLY A 191 -8.45 4.33 -15.94
C GLY A 191 -9.07 2.98 -15.62
N ARG A 192 -8.23 1.94 -15.66
CA ARG A 192 -8.56 0.57 -15.26
C ARG A 192 -7.29 -0.25 -15.02
N PHE A 193 -7.41 -1.45 -14.45
CA PHE A 193 -6.32 -2.42 -14.53
C PHE A 193 -6.06 -2.85 -15.98
N ASN A 194 -4.80 -3.11 -16.34
CA ASN A 194 -4.39 -3.38 -17.73
C ASN A 194 -4.11 -4.87 -18.04
N SER A 195 -4.51 -5.79 -17.18
CA SER A 195 -4.24 -7.25 -17.24
C SER A 195 -2.84 -7.70 -16.82
N ASN A 196 -1.93 -6.78 -16.50
CA ASN A 196 -0.71 -7.16 -15.80
C ASN A 196 -1.05 -7.41 -14.32
N LYS A 197 -0.99 -8.69 -13.91
CA LYS A 197 -1.38 -9.26 -12.60
C LYS A 197 -2.89 -9.24 -12.29
N VAL A 198 -3.63 -8.23 -12.72
CA VAL A 198 -5.06 -8.09 -12.47
C VAL A 198 -5.81 -7.78 -13.79
N ALA A 199 -6.70 -8.68 -14.21
CA ALA A 199 -7.54 -8.46 -15.39
C ALA A 199 -8.64 -7.43 -15.11
N PRO A 200 -9.00 -6.54 -16.05
CA PRO A 200 -10.10 -5.60 -15.89
C PRO A 200 -11.46 -6.31 -15.93
N MET A 201 -12.30 -6.08 -14.92
CA MET A 201 -13.64 -6.67 -14.84
C MET A 201 -14.66 -5.69 -14.22
N PRO A 202 -15.95 -5.77 -14.58
CA PRO A 202 -17.00 -4.97 -13.93
C PRO A 202 -17.02 -5.14 -12.40
N GLY A 203 -17.38 -4.06 -11.70
CA GLY A 203 -17.45 -4.04 -10.23
C GLY A 203 -16.10 -4.00 -9.49
N GLN A 204 -14.97 -3.92 -10.19
CA GLN A 204 -13.64 -3.77 -9.57
C GLN A 204 -13.50 -2.48 -8.77
N TRP A 205 -14.03 -1.38 -9.30
CA TRP A 205 -13.95 -0.05 -8.74
C TRP A 205 -15.31 0.44 -8.24
N ARG A 206 -15.28 1.28 -7.20
CA ARG A 206 -16.46 1.98 -6.66
C ARG A 206 -16.12 3.45 -6.45
N LYS A 207 -17.13 4.31 -6.56
CA LYS A 207 -17.00 5.72 -6.15
C LYS A 207 -16.62 5.78 -4.66
N GLY A 208 -15.64 6.63 -4.33
CA GLY A 208 -15.09 6.73 -2.99
C GLY A 208 -13.87 5.82 -2.75
N ASP A 209 -13.59 4.88 -3.66
CA ASP A 209 -12.29 4.20 -3.65
C ASP A 209 -11.15 5.23 -3.82
N ARG A 210 -9.98 4.87 -3.32
CA ARG A 210 -8.74 5.62 -3.53
C ARG A 210 -7.72 4.69 -4.16
N LEU A 211 -7.09 5.18 -5.21
CA LEU A 211 -5.98 4.51 -5.86
C LEU A 211 -4.68 5.02 -5.24
N TYR A 212 -3.84 4.12 -4.75
CA TYR A 212 -2.53 4.44 -4.18
C TYR A 212 -1.44 3.93 -5.11
N PRO A 213 -0.79 4.81 -5.89
CA PRO A 213 0.36 4.43 -6.70
C PRO A 213 1.46 3.84 -5.83
N VAL A 214 2.13 2.78 -6.30
CA VAL A 214 3.28 2.21 -5.58
C VAL A 214 4.45 3.20 -5.57
N ASP A 215 4.66 3.88 -6.70
CA ASP A 215 5.55 5.04 -6.79
C ASP A 215 4.81 6.32 -6.41
N GLN A 216 5.16 6.88 -5.27
CA GLN A 216 4.50 8.06 -4.72
C GLN A 216 4.97 9.36 -5.38
N ALA A 217 6.07 9.37 -6.13
CA ALA A 217 6.51 10.53 -6.89
C ALA A 217 5.50 10.92 -7.99
N LEU A 218 4.59 10.02 -8.35
CA LEU A 218 3.53 10.26 -9.34
C LEU A 218 2.61 11.45 -8.99
N CYS A 219 2.40 11.74 -7.69
CA CYS A 219 1.58 12.86 -7.24
C CYS A 219 2.37 14.07 -6.68
N LEU A 220 3.71 14.02 -6.66
CA LEU A 220 4.57 15.00 -5.97
C LEU A 220 5.13 16.09 -6.90
#